data_AF-G5B3D9-F1
#
_entry.id   AF-G5B3D9-F1
#
_cell.length_a   1.000
_cell.length_b   1.000
_cell.length_c   1.000
_cell.angle_alpha   90.00
_cell.angle_beta   90.00
_cell.angle_gamma   90.00
#
_symmetry.space_group_name_H-M   'P 1'
#
loop_
_entity.id
_entity.type
_entity.pdbx_description
1 polymer ?
#
loop_
_entity_poly.entity_id
_entity_poly.type
_entity_poly.pdbx_seq_one_letter_code
_entity_poly.pdbx_strand_id
1 'polypeptide(L)'
;MKPHRIRMTHNLLLNYGLYRKMEIYRPHKANAEEMTKYHSDDYIKFLRSICPDNMSEYSKQMGLHHAKKASGFCYVNIILAILELLKYHQRVLYIDIDIHHGDGVEEAFYTTDWVMTVSFHKYGEYFTGTGDLRDIGAGKGKYYPVDYPLRDGIDDESHEAIFKPVMSKVMEMFQPSAVVLQCGSDSLSGDRLGCFNLTIKGHAKCVEFVKSFNLPMLMLGGGGYTIRNVARCWTYETAVALDTEIPNGNSSRARLGWVGTAICPYDLRP
;
A
#
# COMPACT_ATOMS: atom_id res chain seq x y z
N MET A 1 14.58 0.03 -2.58
CA MET A 1 13.56 1.07 -2.29
C MET A 1 14.11 2.49 -2.53
N LYS A 2 13.43 3.38 -3.25
CA LYS A 2 13.86 4.78 -3.48
C LYS A 2 12.73 5.79 -3.18
N PRO A 3 12.73 6.47 -2.01
CA PRO A 3 11.66 7.40 -1.61
C PRO A 3 11.41 8.56 -2.59
N HIS A 4 12.41 8.93 -3.38
CA HIS A 4 12.33 9.99 -4.40
C HIS A 4 11.12 9.84 -5.36
N ARG A 5 10.63 8.62 -5.58
CA ARG A 5 9.42 8.35 -6.39
C ARG A 5 8.19 9.14 -5.93
N ILE A 6 8.02 9.36 -4.62
CA ILE A 6 6.90 10.14 -4.06
C ILE A 6 7.02 11.62 -4.48
N ARG A 7 8.23 12.19 -4.42
CA ARG A 7 8.48 13.56 -4.87
C ARG A 7 8.26 13.72 -6.38
N MET A 8 8.58 12.70 -7.17
CA MET A 8 8.28 12.69 -8.60
C MET A 8 6.78 12.75 -8.85
N THR A 9 5.98 11.90 -8.18
CA THR A 9 4.51 11.96 -8.24
C THR A 9 3.99 13.34 -7.85
N HIS A 10 4.42 13.88 -6.71
CA HIS A 10 4.00 15.21 -6.25
C HIS A 10 4.24 16.31 -7.29
N ASN A 11 5.41 16.33 -7.93
CA ASN A 11 5.72 17.28 -9.00
C ASN A 11 4.81 17.08 -10.23
N LEU A 12 4.46 15.85 -10.59
CA LEU A 12 3.51 15.60 -11.67
C LEU A 12 2.11 16.08 -11.30
N LEU A 13 1.63 15.82 -10.08
CA LEU A 13 0.33 16.31 -9.60
C LEU A 13 0.22 17.84 -9.69
N LEU A 14 1.30 18.57 -9.36
CA LEU A 14 1.38 20.02 -9.51
C LEU A 14 1.27 20.44 -10.99
N ASN A 15 2.04 19.80 -11.87
CA ASN A 15 2.13 20.17 -13.29
C ASN A 15 0.88 19.78 -14.10
N TYR A 16 0.20 18.70 -13.73
CA TYR A 16 -1.10 18.32 -14.30
C TYR A 16 -2.27 19.12 -13.70
N GLY A 17 -2.02 19.98 -12.71
CA GLY A 17 -3.05 20.78 -12.06
C GLY A 17 -3.96 20.00 -11.10
N LEU A 18 -3.70 18.71 -10.87
CA LEU A 18 -4.45 17.85 -9.95
C LEU A 18 -4.31 18.32 -8.50
N TYR A 19 -3.12 18.82 -8.13
CA TYR A 19 -2.86 19.36 -6.79
C TYR A 19 -3.85 20.46 -6.38
N ARG A 20 -4.33 21.26 -7.33
CA ARG A 20 -5.28 22.37 -7.07
C ARG A 20 -6.71 21.91 -6.83
N LYS A 21 -7.00 20.64 -7.10
CA LYS A 21 -8.33 20.02 -6.96
C LYS A 21 -8.47 19.22 -5.66
N MET A 22 -7.44 19.21 -4.83
CA MET A 22 -7.39 18.47 -3.58
C MET A 22 -7.13 19.42 -2.42
N GLU A 23 -7.64 19.06 -1.26
CA GLU A 23 -7.16 19.64 -0.01
C GLU A 23 -5.81 19.02 0.35
N ILE A 24 -4.83 19.87 0.65
CA ILE A 24 -3.46 19.42 0.86
C ILE A 24 -3.05 19.64 2.30
N TYR A 25 -2.69 18.55 2.95
CA TYR A 25 -2.25 18.53 4.34
C TYR A 25 -0.78 18.15 4.44
N ARG A 26 -0.07 18.78 5.37
CA ARG A 26 1.27 18.35 5.77
C ARG A 26 1.12 17.42 6.98
N PRO A 27 1.50 16.14 6.89
CA PRO A 27 1.37 15.23 8.02
C PRO A 27 2.32 15.65 9.15
N HIS A 28 1.84 15.56 10.39
CA HIS A 28 2.69 15.61 11.57
C HIS A 28 3.47 14.31 11.71
N LYS A 29 4.65 14.38 12.35
CA LYS A 29 5.41 13.17 12.67
C LYS A 29 4.63 12.37 13.72
N ALA A 30 4.31 11.12 13.43
CA ALA A 30 3.70 10.23 14.42
C ALA A 30 4.65 10.05 15.62
N ASN A 31 4.09 10.08 16.82
CA ASN A 31 4.85 9.91 18.05
C ASN A 31 4.91 8.43 18.48
N ALA A 32 5.70 8.12 19.51
CA ALA A 32 5.85 6.75 19.98
C ALA A 32 4.55 6.16 20.54
N GLU A 33 3.74 6.97 21.23
CA GLU A 33 2.46 6.55 21.81
C GLU A 33 1.46 6.12 20.72
N GLU A 34 1.43 6.82 19.58
CA GLU A 34 0.61 6.44 18.44
C GLU A 34 1.09 5.13 17.81
N MET A 35 2.40 4.94 17.69
CA MET A 35 2.98 3.74 17.08
C MET A 35 2.83 2.49 17.97
N THR A 36 2.86 2.65 19.29
CA THR A 36 2.73 1.54 20.25
C THR A 36 1.28 1.08 20.46
N LYS A 37 0.30 1.72 19.82
CA LYS A 37 -1.07 1.17 19.71
C LYS A 37 -1.12 -0.20 19.04
N TYR A 38 -0.11 -0.54 18.24
CA TYR A 38 0.03 -1.85 17.62
C TYR A 38 1.39 -2.48 17.91
N HIS A 39 2.48 -1.72 17.76
CA HIS A 39 3.82 -2.27 17.95
C HIS A 39 4.18 -2.38 19.42
N SER A 40 5.06 -3.34 19.76
CA SER A 40 5.61 -3.40 21.10
C SER A 40 6.46 -2.17 21.42
N ASP A 41 6.44 -1.74 22.68
CA ASP A 41 7.26 -0.63 23.15
C ASP A 41 8.74 -0.85 22.84
N ASP A 42 9.23 -2.07 22.99
CA ASP A 42 10.62 -2.43 22.74
C ASP A 42 10.98 -2.31 21.26
N TYR A 43 10.06 -2.65 20.34
CA TYR A 43 10.28 -2.48 18.91
C TYR A 43 10.35 -0.99 18.54
N ILE A 44 9.48 -0.15 19.09
CA ILE A 44 9.51 1.30 18.82
C ILE A 44 10.73 1.97 19.46
N LYS A 45 11.13 1.56 20.66
CA LYS A 45 12.39 2.00 21.29
C LYS A 45 13.60 1.62 20.45
N PHE A 46 13.62 0.39 19.94
CA PHE A 46 14.67 -0.09 19.03
C PHE A 46 14.74 0.78 17.77
N LEU A 47 13.62 1.01 17.07
CA LEU A 47 13.59 1.83 15.87
C LEU A 47 14.04 3.29 16.10
N ARG A 48 13.77 3.84 17.28
CA ARG A 48 14.23 5.19 17.66
C ARG A 48 15.73 5.24 17.97
N SER A 49 16.33 4.11 18.37
CA SER A 49 17.69 4.05 18.88
C SER A 49 18.70 3.54 17.86
N ILE A 50 18.27 2.71 16.90
CA ILE A 50 19.14 2.12 15.88
C ILE A 50 19.65 3.18 14.89
N CYS A 51 20.96 3.20 14.68
CA CYS A 51 21.65 4.04 13.70
C CYS A 51 22.82 3.26 13.08
N PRO A 52 23.46 3.76 12.00
CA PRO A 52 24.62 3.10 11.42
C PRO A 52 25.75 2.80 12.40
N ASP A 53 25.93 3.65 13.43
CA ASP A 53 27.03 3.56 14.38
C ASP A 53 26.87 2.42 15.40
N ASN A 54 25.63 2.05 15.76
CA ASN A 54 25.33 1.03 16.77
C ASN A 54 24.75 -0.26 16.20
N MET A 55 24.75 -0.41 14.87
CA MET A 55 24.17 -1.55 14.16
C MET A 55 24.75 -2.91 14.57
N SER A 56 26.06 -2.96 14.85
CA SER A 56 26.77 -4.19 15.24
C SER A 56 26.39 -4.69 16.64
N GLU A 57 26.06 -3.77 17.55
CA GLU A 57 25.67 -4.06 18.93
C GLU A 57 24.25 -4.63 18.98
N TYR A 58 23.32 -3.99 18.29
CA TYR A 58 21.94 -4.46 18.18
C TYR A 58 21.78 -5.76 17.38
N SER A 59 22.65 -6.03 16.39
CA SER A 59 22.62 -7.30 15.65
C SER A 59 22.81 -8.52 16.56
N LYS A 60 23.55 -8.37 17.68
CA LYS A 60 23.71 -9.42 18.68
C LYS A 60 22.49 -9.59 19.60
N GLN A 61 21.81 -8.49 19.94
CA GLN A 61 20.62 -8.51 20.81
C GLN A 61 19.33 -8.96 20.07
N MET A 62 19.19 -8.63 18.79
CA MET A 62 18.03 -8.96 17.95
C MET A 62 17.92 -10.46 17.58
N GLY A 63 18.89 -11.29 17.98
CA GLY A 63 18.82 -12.75 17.89
C GLY A 63 17.99 -13.42 18.99
N LEU A 64 17.61 -12.68 20.06
CA LEU A 64 17.05 -13.24 21.30
C LEU A 64 15.60 -12.84 21.61
N HIS A 65 15.00 -11.89 20.88
CA HIS A 65 13.66 -11.38 21.17
C HIS A 65 12.68 -11.63 20.01
N HIS A 66 11.52 -12.23 20.32
CA HIS A 66 10.42 -12.62 19.42
C HIS A 66 9.63 -11.44 18.80
N ALA A 67 10.22 -10.24 18.72
CA ALA A 67 9.56 -9.08 18.10
C ALA A 67 9.55 -9.26 16.57
N LYS A 68 8.37 -9.17 15.96
CA LYS A 68 8.21 -9.27 14.49
C LYS A 68 9.01 -8.15 13.82
N LYS A 69 9.91 -8.55 12.91
CA LYS A 69 10.93 -7.69 12.31
C LYS A 69 10.33 -6.83 11.20
N ALA A 70 10.97 -5.70 10.92
CA ALA A 70 10.78 -5.01 9.65
C ALA A 70 11.23 -5.93 8.49
N SER A 71 10.27 -6.63 7.90
CA SER A 71 10.35 -7.29 6.59
C SER A 71 9.90 -6.32 5.45
N GLY A 72 9.93 -6.68 4.17
CA GLY A 72 9.17 -6.00 3.09
C GLY A 72 9.14 -4.45 2.91
N PHE A 73 10.00 -3.65 3.53
CA PHE A 73 10.03 -2.17 3.50
C PHE A 73 8.82 -1.38 4.09
N CYS A 74 7.74 -1.97 4.65
CA CYS A 74 6.59 -1.24 5.22
C CYS A 74 5.76 -2.08 6.23
N TYR A 75 5.41 -1.54 7.42
CA TYR A 75 4.33 -2.12 8.29
C TYR A 75 3.57 -1.10 9.13
N VAL A 76 4.24 -0.08 9.65
CA VAL A 76 3.73 0.67 10.81
C VAL A 76 2.42 1.42 10.55
N ASN A 77 2.26 2.03 9.37
CA ASN A 77 1.19 3.01 9.19
C ASN A 77 -0.16 2.44 8.75
N ILE A 78 -0.21 1.30 8.06
CA ILE A 78 -1.46 0.78 7.49
C ILE A 78 -2.35 0.21 8.60
N ILE A 79 -1.76 -0.61 9.47
CA ILE A 79 -2.47 -1.22 10.60
C ILE A 79 -3.01 -0.15 11.54
N LEU A 80 -2.20 0.86 11.86
CA LEU A 80 -2.64 2.00 12.68
C LEU A 80 -3.78 2.79 12.02
N ALA A 81 -3.75 2.98 10.70
CA ALA A 81 -4.83 3.64 9.97
C ALA A 81 -6.14 2.82 10.04
N ILE A 82 -6.07 1.50 9.87
CA ILE A 82 -7.24 0.62 10.00
C ILE A 82 -7.78 0.64 11.43
N LEU A 83 -6.92 0.56 12.45
CA LEU A 83 -7.32 0.68 13.85
C LEU A 83 -8.02 2.01 14.17
N GLU A 84 -7.57 3.11 13.54
CA GLU A 84 -8.22 4.41 13.69
C GLU A 84 -9.60 4.44 12.99
N LEU A 85 -9.72 3.84 11.81
CA LEU A 85 -11.01 3.69 11.10
C LEU A 85 -12.01 2.84 11.89
N LEU A 86 -11.54 1.77 12.55
CA LEU A 86 -12.40 0.86 13.35
C LEU A 86 -13.09 1.55 14.53
N LYS A 87 -12.66 2.76 14.93
CA LYS A 87 -13.36 3.57 15.94
C LYS A 87 -14.71 4.10 15.44
N TYR A 88 -14.86 4.22 14.12
CA TYR A 88 -16.04 4.81 13.47
C TYR A 88 -16.73 3.85 12.49
N HIS A 89 -16.03 2.83 12.03
CA HIS A 89 -16.46 1.89 11.01
C HIS A 89 -16.45 0.46 11.55
N GLN A 90 -17.62 -0.17 11.63
CA GLN A 90 -17.75 -1.54 12.17
C GLN A 90 -17.01 -2.59 11.30
N ARG A 91 -16.93 -2.34 10.00
CA ARG A 91 -16.24 -3.21 9.03
C ARG A 91 -15.37 -2.36 8.11
N VAL A 92 -14.08 -2.67 8.08
CA VAL A 92 -13.07 -2.04 7.23
C VAL A 92 -12.53 -3.07 6.26
N LEU A 93 -12.59 -2.79 4.96
CA LEU A 93 -12.04 -3.66 3.92
C LEU A 93 -10.64 -3.16 3.54
N TYR A 94 -9.65 -4.03 3.61
CA TYR A 94 -8.31 -3.79 3.08
C TYR A 94 -8.13 -4.53 1.76
N ILE A 95 -7.73 -3.82 0.72
CA ILE A 95 -7.49 -4.37 -0.63
C ILE A 95 -6.03 -4.07 -0.99
N ASP A 96 -5.32 -5.09 -1.44
CA ASP A 96 -3.91 -5.02 -1.82
C ASP A 96 -3.71 -5.42 -3.29
N ILE A 97 -3.18 -4.50 -4.09
CA ILE A 97 -2.81 -4.73 -5.51
C ILE A 97 -1.28 -4.63 -5.73
N ASP A 98 -0.49 -4.65 -4.65
CA ASP A 98 0.94 -4.92 -4.71
C ASP A 98 1.19 -6.32 -5.28
N ILE A 99 2.32 -6.51 -5.96
CA ILE A 99 2.65 -7.85 -6.46
C ILE A 99 3.01 -8.81 -5.33
N HIS A 100 3.42 -8.31 -4.17
CA HIS A 100 3.73 -9.11 -2.99
C HIS A 100 2.48 -9.28 -2.13
N HIS A 101 2.36 -10.44 -1.49
CA HIS A 101 1.30 -10.68 -0.52
C HIS A 101 1.38 -9.67 0.64
N GLY A 102 0.24 -9.03 0.98
CA GLY A 102 0.05 -8.12 2.11
C GLY A 102 0.09 -8.78 3.50
N ASP A 103 1.06 -9.67 3.72
CA ASP A 103 1.19 -10.57 4.86
C ASP A 103 1.10 -9.87 6.22
N GLY A 104 1.72 -8.70 6.36
CA GLY A 104 1.75 -7.97 7.62
C GLY A 104 0.40 -7.41 8.03
N VAL A 105 -0.45 -7.01 7.06
CA VAL A 105 -1.81 -6.52 7.35
C VAL A 105 -2.73 -7.69 7.64
N GLU A 106 -2.62 -8.75 6.84
CA GLU A 106 -3.37 -9.98 7.07
C GLU A 106 -3.10 -10.58 8.45
N GLU A 107 -1.82 -10.74 8.81
CA GLU A 107 -1.44 -11.32 10.10
C GLU A 107 -1.94 -10.48 11.28
N ALA A 108 -1.98 -9.15 11.13
CA ALA A 108 -2.49 -8.24 12.16
C ALA A 108 -3.99 -8.43 12.44
N PHE A 109 -4.74 -8.87 11.44
CA PHE A 109 -6.20 -9.04 11.51
C PHE A 109 -6.66 -10.50 11.34
N TYR A 110 -5.73 -11.46 11.37
CA TYR A 110 -5.94 -12.87 11.05
C TYR A 110 -7.04 -13.58 11.85
N THR A 111 -7.42 -13.02 13.00
CA THR A 111 -8.37 -13.60 13.95
C THR A 111 -9.63 -12.77 14.20
N THR A 112 -9.84 -11.68 13.45
CA THR A 112 -11.02 -10.81 13.57
C THR A 112 -11.92 -10.87 12.33
N ASP A 113 -13.22 -10.67 12.53
CA ASP A 113 -14.27 -10.52 11.53
C ASP A 113 -14.61 -9.04 11.23
N TRP A 114 -13.93 -8.08 11.87
CA TRP A 114 -14.14 -6.65 11.64
C TRP A 114 -13.31 -6.09 10.47
N VAL A 115 -12.26 -6.80 10.09
CA VAL A 115 -11.39 -6.44 8.97
C VAL A 115 -11.30 -7.61 8.02
N MET A 116 -11.58 -7.38 6.75
CA MET A 116 -11.33 -8.34 5.68
C MET A 116 -10.11 -7.88 4.89
N THR A 117 -9.16 -8.78 4.68
CA THR A 117 -7.98 -8.55 3.83
C THR A 117 -8.18 -9.28 2.51
N VAL A 118 -7.97 -8.57 1.39
CA VAL A 118 -8.05 -9.15 0.05
C VAL A 118 -6.77 -8.80 -0.70
N SER A 119 -6.08 -9.82 -1.21
CA SER A 119 -4.77 -9.65 -1.82
C SER A 119 -4.65 -10.38 -3.16
N PHE A 120 -4.16 -9.68 -4.19
CA PHE A 120 -3.89 -10.24 -5.52
C PHE A 120 -2.39 -10.18 -5.80
N HIS A 121 -1.69 -11.30 -5.66
CA HIS A 121 -0.24 -11.28 -5.57
C HIS A 121 0.39 -12.49 -6.27
N LYS A 122 1.69 -12.39 -6.58
CA LYS A 122 2.44 -13.52 -7.12
C LYS A 122 2.71 -14.55 -6.02
N TYR A 123 2.47 -15.82 -6.34
CA TYR A 123 2.70 -16.94 -5.42
C TYR A 123 3.59 -18.03 -6.04
N GLY A 124 4.31 -18.80 -5.21
CA GLY A 124 5.28 -19.83 -5.60
C GLY A 124 6.69 -19.48 -5.14
N GLU A 125 7.70 -19.60 -6.01
CA GLU A 125 9.07 -19.11 -5.74
C GLU A 125 9.09 -17.57 -5.78
N TYR A 126 8.52 -16.93 -4.76
CA TYR A 126 8.46 -15.48 -4.62
C TYR A 126 8.37 -15.07 -3.17
N PHE A 127 8.86 -13.88 -2.86
CA PHE A 127 8.65 -13.26 -1.56
C PHE A 127 7.19 -12.75 -1.50
N THR A 128 6.44 -12.91 -0.41
CA THR A 128 6.83 -13.32 0.96
C THR A 128 6.83 -14.83 1.22
N GLY A 129 6.19 -15.63 0.35
CA GLY A 129 5.99 -17.06 0.52
C GLY A 129 4.72 -17.44 1.29
N THR A 130 3.84 -16.47 1.59
CA THR A 130 2.50 -16.66 2.19
C THR A 130 1.39 -16.25 1.22
N GLY A 131 0.10 -16.35 1.62
CA GLY A 131 -1.04 -16.00 0.75
C GLY A 131 -1.44 -17.12 -0.22
N ASP A 132 -1.31 -18.38 0.21
CA ASP A 132 -1.77 -19.50 -0.61
C ASP A 132 -3.30 -19.61 -0.61
N LEU A 133 -3.88 -20.40 -1.52
CA LEU A 133 -5.34 -20.53 -1.63
C LEU A 133 -6.01 -21.08 -0.34
N ARG A 134 -5.24 -21.72 0.54
CA ARG A 134 -5.72 -22.30 1.81
C ARG A 134 -5.50 -21.36 2.98
N ASP A 135 -4.85 -20.22 2.78
CA ASP A 135 -4.76 -19.16 3.76
C ASP A 135 -6.12 -18.48 3.87
N ILE A 136 -6.83 -18.77 4.96
CA ILE A 136 -8.24 -18.38 5.13
C ILE A 136 -8.49 -17.82 6.53
N GLY A 137 -7.45 -17.38 7.24
CA GLY A 137 -7.57 -16.89 8.61
C GLY A 137 -7.85 -17.97 9.66
N ALA A 138 -8.02 -17.53 10.91
CA ALA A 138 -8.24 -18.42 12.04
C ALA A 138 -9.30 -17.87 13.03
N GLY A 139 -9.90 -18.75 13.82
CA GLY A 139 -10.87 -18.36 14.83
C GLY A 139 -12.06 -17.60 14.23
N LYS A 140 -12.35 -16.40 14.76
CA LYS A 140 -13.41 -15.52 14.21
C LYS A 140 -13.05 -14.92 12.85
N GLY A 141 -11.76 -14.75 12.56
CA GLY A 141 -11.27 -14.26 11.27
C GLY A 141 -11.22 -15.33 10.18
N LYS A 142 -11.70 -16.55 10.45
CA LYS A 142 -11.78 -17.57 9.41
C LYS A 142 -12.74 -17.12 8.29
N TYR A 143 -12.28 -17.18 7.05
CA TYR A 143 -12.91 -16.69 5.81
C TYR A 143 -12.91 -15.17 5.63
N TYR A 144 -12.13 -14.43 6.43
CA TYR A 144 -11.97 -12.97 6.31
C TYR A 144 -10.64 -12.54 5.66
N PRO A 145 -9.63 -13.40 5.56
CA PRO A 145 -8.61 -13.31 4.52
C PRO A 145 -9.10 -13.91 3.20
N VAL A 146 -8.83 -13.22 2.10
CA VAL A 146 -9.13 -13.65 0.74
C VAL A 146 -7.90 -13.45 -0.14
N ASP A 147 -7.21 -14.55 -0.43
CA ASP A 147 -6.01 -14.55 -1.26
C ASP A 147 -6.26 -15.04 -2.67
N TYR A 148 -5.68 -14.32 -3.63
CA TYR A 148 -5.67 -14.70 -5.03
C TYR A 148 -4.22 -14.90 -5.51
N PRO A 149 -3.67 -16.13 -5.38
CA PRO A 149 -2.32 -16.44 -5.83
C PRO A 149 -2.23 -16.47 -7.36
N LEU A 150 -1.30 -15.71 -7.92
CA LEU A 150 -1.10 -15.52 -9.35
C LEU A 150 0.28 -15.99 -9.82
N ARG A 151 0.40 -16.23 -11.13
CA ARG A 151 1.65 -16.51 -11.84
C ARG A 151 2.14 -15.26 -12.59
N ASP A 152 3.34 -15.36 -13.15
CA ASP A 152 3.95 -14.31 -13.95
C ASP A 152 3.10 -13.86 -15.14
N GLY A 153 3.28 -12.61 -15.54
CA GLY A 153 2.84 -12.11 -16.83
C GLY A 153 1.33 -11.88 -16.96
N ILE A 154 0.57 -11.82 -15.86
CA ILE A 154 -0.85 -11.44 -15.91
C ILE A 154 -1.02 -10.10 -16.62
N ASP A 155 -1.96 -10.05 -17.57
CA ASP A 155 -2.32 -8.87 -18.34
C ASP A 155 -3.52 -8.13 -17.75
N ASP A 156 -3.83 -6.96 -18.31
CA ASP A 156 -4.91 -6.09 -17.84
C ASP A 156 -6.28 -6.79 -17.91
N GLU A 157 -6.55 -7.48 -19.02
CA GLU A 157 -7.81 -8.17 -19.27
C GLU A 157 -8.04 -9.31 -18.28
N SER A 158 -7.02 -10.16 -18.06
CA SER A 158 -7.11 -11.27 -17.11
C SER A 158 -7.23 -10.76 -15.69
N HIS A 159 -6.46 -9.73 -15.31
CA HIS A 159 -6.52 -9.13 -13.99
C HIS A 159 -7.90 -8.50 -13.72
N GLU A 160 -8.46 -7.76 -14.68
CA GLU A 160 -9.80 -7.19 -14.54
C GLU A 160 -10.88 -8.28 -14.44
N ALA A 161 -10.77 -9.35 -15.23
CA ALA A 161 -11.70 -10.47 -15.26
C ALA A 161 -11.74 -11.25 -13.94
N ILE A 162 -10.69 -11.20 -13.11
CA ILE A 162 -10.68 -11.79 -11.77
C ILE A 162 -11.00 -10.77 -10.68
N PHE A 163 -10.46 -9.55 -10.76
CA PHE A 163 -10.58 -8.55 -9.72
C PHE A 163 -12.03 -8.12 -9.54
N LYS A 164 -12.73 -7.79 -10.62
CA LYS A 164 -14.10 -7.28 -10.53
C LYS A 164 -15.08 -8.31 -9.94
N PRO A 165 -15.10 -9.58 -10.37
CA PRO A 165 -15.99 -10.58 -9.77
C PRO A 165 -15.70 -10.85 -8.30
N VAL A 166 -14.41 -11.00 -7.92
CA VAL A 166 -14.00 -11.22 -6.54
C VAL A 166 -14.41 -10.04 -5.67
N MET A 167 -14.05 -8.82 -6.08
CA MET A 167 -14.36 -7.62 -5.30
C MET A 167 -15.86 -7.32 -5.23
N SER A 168 -16.62 -7.62 -6.28
CA SER A 168 -18.09 -7.55 -6.24
C SER A 168 -18.65 -8.46 -5.15
N LYS A 169 -18.15 -9.70 -5.07
CA LYS A 169 -18.62 -10.66 -4.06
C LYS A 169 -18.16 -10.31 -2.66
N VAL A 170 -16.94 -9.79 -2.52
CA VAL A 170 -16.44 -9.24 -1.26
C VAL A 170 -17.34 -8.12 -0.76
N MET A 171 -17.68 -7.14 -1.61
CA MET A 171 -18.57 -6.04 -1.23
C MET A 171 -19.97 -6.55 -0.85
N GLU A 172 -20.51 -7.51 -1.61
CA GLU A 172 -21.80 -8.14 -1.34
C GLU A 172 -21.84 -8.85 0.02
N MET A 173 -20.80 -9.63 0.35
CA MET A 173 -20.80 -10.50 1.53
C MET A 173 -20.30 -9.78 2.78
N PHE A 174 -19.19 -9.04 2.66
CA PHE A 174 -18.55 -8.38 3.79
C PHE A 174 -19.20 -7.04 4.12
N GLN A 175 -19.86 -6.37 3.15
CA GLN A 175 -20.59 -5.12 3.37
C GLN A 175 -19.75 -4.09 4.16
N PRO A 176 -18.54 -3.72 3.70
CA PRO A 176 -17.69 -2.77 4.43
C PRO A 176 -18.31 -1.38 4.50
N SER A 177 -17.88 -0.61 5.50
CA SER A 177 -18.28 0.80 5.67
C SER A 177 -17.13 1.79 5.43
N ALA A 178 -15.91 1.29 5.25
CA ALA A 178 -14.73 2.02 4.80
C ALA A 178 -13.77 1.06 4.07
N VAL A 179 -12.97 1.61 3.16
CA VAL A 179 -11.99 0.86 2.36
C VAL A 179 -10.61 1.47 2.50
N VAL A 180 -9.58 0.63 2.67
CA VAL A 180 -8.17 0.97 2.53
C VAL A 180 -7.63 0.24 1.32
N LEU A 181 -7.18 0.97 0.30
CA LEU A 181 -6.67 0.42 -0.96
C LEU A 181 -5.18 0.71 -1.07
N GLN A 182 -4.36 -0.33 -0.94
CA GLN A 182 -2.92 -0.29 -1.19
C GLN A 182 -2.70 -0.39 -2.70
N CYS A 183 -2.07 0.62 -3.30
CA CYS A 183 -1.85 0.74 -4.75
C CYS A 183 -0.37 0.50 -5.12
N GLY A 184 0.13 -0.69 -4.81
CA GLY A 184 1.51 -1.13 -5.02
C GLY A 184 1.87 -1.19 -6.49
N SER A 185 2.80 -0.33 -6.93
CA SER A 185 3.05 -0.10 -8.35
C SER A 185 4.11 -1.04 -8.96
N ASP A 186 4.56 -2.05 -8.23
CA ASP A 186 5.44 -3.12 -8.74
C ASP A 186 4.69 -4.27 -9.42
N SER A 187 3.36 -4.31 -9.36
CA SER A 187 2.52 -5.13 -10.24
C SER A 187 2.51 -4.63 -11.69
N LEU A 188 3.09 -3.47 -11.97
CA LEU A 188 3.21 -2.94 -13.33
C LEU A 188 4.25 -3.65 -14.19
N SER A 189 3.97 -3.71 -15.49
CA SER A 189 4.89 -4.13 -16.53
C SER A 189 6.20 -3.32 -16.49
N GLY A 190 7.32 -4.04 -16.61
CA GLY A 190 8.67 -3.46 -16.60
C GLY A 190 9.10 -2.92 -15.23
N ASP A 191 8.49 -3.37 -14.14
CA ASP A 191 9.05 -3.18 -12.81
C ASP A 191 10.42 -3.91 -12.67
N ARG A 192 11.24 -3.51 -11.68
CA ARG A 192 12.56 -4.11 -11.45
C ARG A 192 12.50 -5.39 -10.63
N LEU A 193 11.51 -5.52 -9.75
CA LEU A 193 11.32 -6.68 -8.90
C LEU A 193 10.06 -7.46 -9.29
N GLY A 194 9.01 -6.74 -9.71
CA GLY A 194 7.79 -7.35 -10.17
C GLY A 194 7.88 -8.00 -11.55
N CYS A 195 7.04 -8.99 -11.78
CA CYS A 195 7.00 -9.79 -13.01
C CYS A 195 5.57 -10.00 -13.54
N PHE A 196 4.64 -9.13 -13.14
CA PHE A 196 3.35 -8.97 -13.81
C PHE A 196 3.49 -8.10 -15.06
N ASN A 197 2.42 -8.05 -15.87
CA ASN A 197 2.39 -7.30 -17.12
C ASN A 197 1.26 -6.26 -17.15
N LEU A 198 0.92 -5.68 -16.00
CA LEU A 198 -0.15 -4.68 -15.93
C LEU A 198 0.31 -3.33 -16.50
N THR A 199 -0.59 -2.66 -17.19
CA THR A 199 -0.42 -1.27 -17.57
C THR A 199 -0.96 -0.35 -16.48
N ILE A 200 -0.60 0.94 -16.53
CA ILE A 200 -1.16 1.96 -15.64
C ILE A 200 -2.69 2.02 -15.78
N LYS A 201 -3.23 1.77 -16.99
CA LYS A 201 -4.69 1.78 -17.20
C LYS A 201 -5.34 0.58 -16.54
N GLY A 202 -4.80 -0.63 -16.74
CA GLY A 202 -5.32 -1.84 -16.09
C GLY A 202 -5.26 -1.75 -14.56
N HIS A 203 -4.14 -1.28 -14.02
CA HIS A 203 -3.97 -1.06 -12.59
C HIS A 203 -4.99 -0.04 -12.04
N ALA A 204 -5.18 1.09 -12.72
CA ALA A 204 -6.12 2.12 -12.31
C ALA A 204 -7.60 1.72 -12.46
N LYS A 205 -7.94 0.72 -13.29
CA LYS A 205 -9.31 0.16 -13.32
C LYS A 205 -9.68 -0.47 -11.98
N CYS A 206 -8.72 -0.97 -11.20
CA CYS A 206 -8.98 -1.44 -9.84
C CYS A 206 -9.42 -0.29 -8.94
N VAL A 207 -8.70 0.84 -8.98
CA VAL A 207 -9.04 2.07 -8.25
C VAL A 207 -10.42 2.60 -8.66
N GLU A 208 -10.67 2.70 -9.96
CA GLU A 208 -11.96 3.16 -10.50
C GLU A 208 -13.11 2.26 -10.03
N PHE A 209 -12.91 0.93 -10.09
CA PHE A 209 -13.91 -0.03 -9.65
C PHE A 209 -14.19 0.08 -8.15
N VAL A 210 -13.17 0.15 -7.30
CA VAL A 210 -13.34 0.32 -5.84
C VAL A 210 -14.02 1.65 -5.51
N LYS A 211 -13.63 2.73 -6.21
CA LYS A 211 -14.26 4.06 -6.07
C LYS A 211 -15.75 4.03 -6.40
N SER A 212 -16.16 3.21 -7.38
CA SER A 212 -17.57 3.13 -7.81
C SER A 212 -18.55 2.67 -6.73
N PHE A 213 -18.06 2.04 -5.64
CA PHE A 213 -18.88 1.65 -4.49
C PHE A 213 -19.22 2.81 -3.55
N ASN A 214 -18.65 4.01 -3.76
CA ASN A 214 -18.98 5.25 -3.02
C ASN A 214 -18.84 5.13 -1.48
N LEU A 215 -17.83 4.40 -1.02
CA LEU A 215 -17.46 4.31 0.40
C LEU A 215 -16.31 5.25 0.73
N PRO A 216 -16.16 5.68 2.01
CA PRO A 216 -14.93 6.30 2.49
C PRO A 216 -13.71 5.46 2.11
N MET A 217 -12.79 6.04 1.34
CA MET A 217 -11.67 5.32 0.75
C MET A 217 -10.34 6.00 1.10
N LEU A 218 -9.41 5.23 1.65
CA LEU A 218 -8.03 5.64 1.89
C LEU A 218 -7.12 4.94 0.87
N MET A 219 -6.58 5.70 -0.08
CA MET A 219 -5.61 5.20 -1.05
C MET A 219 -4.19 5.35 -0.51
N LEU A 220 -3.42 4.26 -0.58
CA LEU A 220 -2.02 4.21 -0.16
C LEU A 220 -1.13 3.83 -1.35
N GLY A 221 0.15 4.18 -1.27
CA GLY A 221 1.14 3.64 -2.21
C GLY A 221 1.52 2.21 -1.85
N GLY A 222 2.78 1.85 -2.08
CA GLY A 222 3.27 0.49 -1.83
C GLY A 222 4.63 0.23 -2.44
N GLY A 223 4.85 -0.98 -2.92
CA GLY A 223 5.93 -1.37 -3.81
C GLY A 223 5.99 -0.56 -5.10
N GLY A 224 6.99 -0.85 -5.95
CA GLY A 224 7.25 -0.12 -7.19
C GLY A 224 8.69 0.40 -7.30
N TYR A 225 9.46 -0.21 -8.18
CA TYR A 225 10.91 -0.08 -8.24
C TYR A 225 11.41 0.46 -9.58
N THR A 226 10.58 0.47 -10.61
CA THR A 226 10.74 1.34 -11.78
C THR A 226 10.13 2.72 -11.50
N ILE A 227 10.85 3.58 -10.78
CA ILE A 227 10.35 4.86 -10.22
C ILE A 227 9.67 5.81 -11.22
N ARG A 228 10.01 5.74 -12.50
CA ARG A 228 9.36 6.54 -13.56
C ARG A 228 7.92 6.06 -13.80
N ASN A 229 7.68 4.75 -13.75
CA ASN A 229 6.36 4.17 -13.92
C ASN A 229 5.53 4.37 -12.65
N VAL A 230 6.15 4.24 -11.46
CA VAL A 230 5.50 4.58 -10.18
C VAL A 230 4.94 6.00 -10.19
N ALA A 231 5.77 6.97 -10.59
CA ALA A 231 5.34 8.37 -10.64
C ALA A 231 4.15 8.58 -11.59
N ARG A 232 4.14 7.90 -12.74
CA ARG A 232 3.04 7.96 -13.70
C ARG A 232 1.78 7.26 -13.18
N CYS A 233 1.94 6.09 -12.57
CA CYS A 233 0.83 5.30 -12.03
C CYS A 233 0.07 6.08 -10.98
N TRP A 234 0.74 6.47 -9.90
CA TRP A 234 0.10 7.20 -8.79
C TRP A 234 -0.44 8.57 -9.23
N THR A 235 0.17 9.23 -10.23
CA THR A 235 -0.38 10.46 -10.81
C THR A 235 -1.70 10.19 -11.54
N TYR A 236 -1.74 9.13 -12.35
CA TYR A 236 -2.94 8.74 -13.11
C TYR A 236 -4.07 8.27 -12.18
N GLU A 237 -3.75 7.47 -11.18
CA GLU A 237 -4.72 7.01 -10.17
C GLU A 237 -5.26 8.17 -9.31
N THR A 238 -4.44 9.18 -9.02
CA THR A 238 -4.95 10.41 -8.39
C THR A 238 -5.94 11.13 -9.31
N ALA A 239 -5.71 11.13 -10.62
CA ALA A 239 -6.64 11.71 -11.58
C ALA A 239 -7.97 10.93 -11.64
N VAL A 240 -7.91 9.59 -11.55
CA VAL A 240 -9.08 8.70 -11.42
C VAL A 240 -9.85 9.00 -10.13
N ALA A 241 -9.15 9.17 -9.00
CA ALA A 241 -9.78 9.54 -7.73
C ALA A 241 -10.53 10.88 -7.81
N LEU A 242 -10.06 11.80 -8.67
CA LEU A 242 -10.63 13.12 -8.91
C LEU A 242 -11.59 13.21 -10.10
N ASP A 243 -11.95 12.07 -10.72
CA ASP A 243 -12.74 12.01 -11.97
C ASP A 243 -12.26 13.03 -13.02
N THR A 244 -10.93 13.17 -13.15
CA THR A 244 -10.29 14.17 -14.00
C THR A 244 -9.48 13.51 -15.09
N GLU A 245 -9.79 13.83 -16.34
CA GLU A 245 -8.94 13.43 -17.46
C GLU A 245 -7.62 14.21 -17.46
N ILE A 246 -6.52 13.50 -17.70
CA ILE A 246 -5.19 14.07 -17.91
C ILE A 246 -4.63 13.64 -19.27
N PRO A 247 -3.92 14.54 -19.99
CA PRO A 247 -3.38 14.19 -21.30
C PRO A 247 -2.22 13.19 -21.20
N ASN A 248 -2.14 12.26 -22.16
CA ASN A 248 -1.09 11.23 -22.25
C ASN A 248 0.33 11.79 -22.52
N GLY A 249 0.47 13.06 -22.88
CA GLY A 249 1.77 13.70 -23.08
C GLY A 249 2.44 14.05 -21.75
N ASN A 250 3.75 13.80 -21.62
CA ASN A 250 4.56 14.52 -20.63
C ASN A 250 4.31 16.00 -20.87
N SER A 251 3.69 16.72 -19.93
CA SER A 251 3.41 18.14 -20.14
C SER A 251 4.71 18.85 -20.53
N SER A 252 4.80 19.30 -21.79
CA SER A 252 5.96 20.03 -22.32
C SER A 252 6.16 21.39 -21.64
N ARG A 253 5.23 21.77 -20.75
CA ARG A 253 5.31 22.91 -19.83
C ARG A 253 5.94 22.59 -18.48
N ALA A 254 6.17 21.33 -18.12
CA ALA A 254 6.99 20.98 -16.97
C ALA A 254 8.49 21.13 -17.31
N ARG A 255 8.93 22.35 -17.66
CA ARG A 255 10.34 22.70 -17.41
C ARG A 255 10.53 22.48 -15.92
N LEU A 256 11.51 21.65 -15.55
CA LEU A 256 11.92 21.43 -14.17
C LEU A 256 12.33 22.78 -13.54
N GLY A 257 11.35 23.54 -13.07
CA GLY A 257 11.51 24.67 -12.17
C GLY A 257 11.64 24.08 -10.77
N TRP A 258 12.87 24.00 -10.29
CA TRP A 258 13.17 23.65 -8.90
C TRP A 258 12.53 24.70 -7.99
N VAL A 259 11.48 24.33 -7.26
CA VAL A 259 11.11 24.97 -5.99
C VAL A 259 10.94 23.84 -4.98
N GLY A 260 11.87 23.77 -4.05
CA GLY A 260 12.01 22.65 -3.12
C GLY A 260 10.94 22.66 -2.03
N THR A 261 10.28 21.52 -1.87
CA THR A 261 9.89 21.01 -0.56
C THR A 261 10.38 19.57 -0.47
N ALA A 262 11.33 19.36 0.42
CA ALA A 262 11.87 18.05 0.74
C ALA A 262 10.84 17.29 1.59
N ILE A 263 10.43 16.10 1.15
CA ILE A 263 9.91 15.09 2.06
C ILE A 263 11.14 14.43 2.68
N CYS A 264 11.28 14.68 3.97
CA CYS A 264 12.36 14.23 4.83
C CYS A 264 12.48 12.69 4.76
N PRO A 265 13.62 12.12 4.37
CA PRO A 265 13.94 10.75 4.75
C PRO A 265 14.06 10.75 6.28
N TYR A 266 13.41 9.80 6.95
CA TYR A 266 13.44 9.60 8.40
C TYR A 266 14.73 10.13 9.07
N ASP A 267 14.68 11.34 9.63
CA ASP A 267 15.62 11.79 10.66
C ASP A 267 14.77 11.94 11.93
N LEU A 268 14.82 10.89 12.75
CA LEU A 268 14.21 10.78 14.07
C LEU A 268 15.14 11.41 15.12
N ARG A 269 15.55 12.65 14.91
CA ARG A 269 16.24 13.45 15.94
C ARG A 269 15.42 14.71 16.27
N PRO A 270 15.48 15.16 17.53
CA PRO A 270 14.73 16.33 18.00
C PRO A 270 15.06 17.59 17.19
#